data_AF-A0A6G3MML0-F1
#
_entry.id   AF-A0A6G3MML0-F1
#
_cell.length_a   1.000
_cell.length_b   1.000
_cell.length_c   1.000
_cell.angle_alpha   90.00
_cell.angle_beta   90.00
_cell.angle_gamma   90.00
#
_symmetry.space_group_name_H-M   'P 1'
#
loop_
_entity.id
_entity.type
_entity.pdbx_description
1 polymer ?
#
loop_
_entity_poly.entity_id
_entity_poly.type
_entity_poly.pdbx_seq_one_letter_code
_entity_poly.pdbx_strand_id
1 'polypeptide(L)'
;PLSETHKENINIDSILSQEEIGKKQIKISYTEYQNIVNTLINYLHSQEDRTSNVMDGVRMSSLVGWYLEKIEEDIESESQLREKTFVVGKVIDSMINKDRVLVPLHIAGEGDENKDDPIVVIHPNYIQ
;
A
#
# COMPACT_ATOMS: atom_id res chain seq x y z
N PRO A 1 -3.86 -31.75 1.51
CA PRO A 1 -3.11 -30.66 0.86
C PRO A 1 -3.91 -29.36 0.97
N LEU A 2 -3.84 -28.75 2.15
CA LEU A 2 -4.49 -27.49 2.48
C LEU A 2 -3.49 -26.37 2.23
N SER A 3 -3.90 -25.38 1.43
CA SER A 3 -3.66 -23.95 1.62
C SER A 3 -4.29 -23.25 0.40
N GLU A 4 -5.60 -23.04 0.49
CA GLU A 4 -6.33 -22.11 -0.37
C GLU A 4 -5.79 -20.70 -0.09
N THR A 5 -5.15 -20.13 -1.10
CA THR A 5 -4.65 -18.74 -1.10
C THR A 5 -5.84 -17.80 -0.95
N HIS A 6 -6.10 -17.35 0.28
CA HIS A 6 -7.05 -16.27 0.58
C HIS A 6 -6.42 -14.95 0.09
N LYS A 7 -6.46 -14.71 -1.23
CA LYS A 7 -6.27 -13.36 -1.77
C LYS A 7 -7.54 -12.59 -1.46
N GLU A 8 -7.63 -12.05 -0.25
CA GLU A 8 -8.62 -11.01 0.04
C GLU A 8 -8.38 -9.86 -0.92
N ASN A 9 -9.31 -9.65 -1.83
CA ASN A 9 -9.28 -8.55 -2.77
C ASN A 9 -9.71 -7.30 -2.00
N ILE A 10 -8.73 -6.64 -1.36
CA ILE A 10 -8.97 -5.51 -0.48
C ILE A 10 -9.36 -4.30 -1.33
N ASN A 11 -10.66 -3.97 -1.37
CA ASN A 11 -11.19 -2.82 -2.09
C ASN A 11 -10.73 -1.50 -1.42
N ILE A 12 -9.87 -0.75 -2.12
CA ILE A 12 -9.19 0.45 -1.60
C ILE A 12 -10.15 1.64 -1.40
N ASP A 13 -11.08 1.89 -2.32
CA ASP A 13 -12.09 2.93 -2.16
C ASP A 13 -12.96 2.69 -0.92
N SER A 14 -13.26 1.41 -0.62
CA SER A 14 -13.95 1.03 0.61
C SER A 14 -13.11 1.33 1.86
N ILE A 15 -11.78 1.10 1.83
CA ILE A 15 -10.90 1.47 2.95
C ILE A 15 -10.88 2.99 3.15
N LEU A 16 -10.66 3.77 2.08
CA LEU A 16 -10.55 5.22 2.15
C LEU A 16 -11.89 5.89 2.50
N SER A 17 -13.00 5.22 2.20
CA SER A 17 -14.38 5.67 2.46
C SER A 17 -14.99 5.15 3.76
N GLN A 18 -14.23 4.48 4.64
CA GLN A 18 -14.73 4.13 5.98
C GLN A 18 -14.98 5.40 6.82
N GLU A 19 -16.20 5.94 6.71
CA GLU A 19 -16.67 7.18 7.35
C GLU A 19 -16.51 7.19 8.88
N GLU A 20 -16.52 6.01 9.53
CA GLU A 20 -16.36 5.89 10.98
C GLU A 20 -14.91 6.15 11.44
N ILE A 21 -13.92 5.79 10.62
CA ILE A 21 -12.51 6.15 10.87
C ILE A 21 -12.27 7.59 10.43
N GLY A 22 -12.90 8.05 9.32
CA GLY A 22 -12.79 9.42 8.82
C GLY A 22 -13.20 10.51 9.81
N LYS A 23 -14.07 10.21 10.79
CA LYS A 23 -14.42 11.14 11.88
C LYS A 23 -13.35 11.24 12.97
N LYS A 24 -12.54 10.19 13.15
CA LYS A 24 -11.41 10.19 14.08
C LYS A 24 -10.20 10.66 13.28
N GLN A 25 -9.77 11.91 13.47
CA GLN A 25 -8.48 12.36 12.90
C GLN A 25 -7.38 11.44 13.41
N ILE A 26 -6.94 10.48 12.59
CA ILE A 26 -5.77 9.67 12.90
C ILE A 26 -4.58 10.61 12.80
N LYS A 27 -3.99 10.91 13.94
CA LYS A 27 -2.76 11.70 14.06
C LYS A 27 -1.62 10.70 14.24
N ILE A 28 -1.00 10.32 13.13
CA ILE A 28 0.28 9.60 13.18
C ILE A 28 1.41 10.59 13.46
N SER A 29 2.41 10.15 14.21
CA SER A 29 3.62 10.95 14.38
C SER A 29 4.40 11.00 13.06
N TYR A 30 5.16 12.08 12.84
CA TYR A 30 6.02 12.19 11.65
C TYR A 30 7.03 11.03 11.57
N THR A 31 7.56 10.60 12.72
CA THR A 31 8.47 9.45 12.80
C THR A 31 7.80 8.16 12.33
N GLU A 32 6.56 7.90 12.75
CA GLU A 32 5.80 6.72 12.33
C GLU A 32 5.50 6.77 10.82
N TYR A 33 5.09 7.93 10.30
CA TYR A 33 4.92 8.14 8.87
C TYR A 33 6.21 7.82 8.10
N GLN A 34 7.35 8.38 8.50
CA GLN A 34 8.65 8.14 7.85
C GLN A 34 9.07 6.67 7.94
N ASN A 35 8.82 6.00 9.06
CA ASN A 35 9.13 4.58 9.21
C ASN A 35 8.31 3.71 8.23
N ILE A 36 7.02 4.01 8.07
CA ILE A 36 6.16 3.34 7.09
C ILE A 36 6.72 3.60 5.68
N VAL A 37 6.92 4.87 5.32
CA VAL A 37 7.44 5.27 4.00
C VAL A 37 8.75 4.54 3.65
N ASN A 38 9.75 4.60 4.54
CA ASN A 38 11.04 3.95 4.32
C ASN A 38 10.91 2.44 4.15
N THR A 39 10.02 1.82 4.93
CA THR A 39 9.77 0.38 4.85
C THR A 39 9.15 -0.01 3.49
N LEU A 40 8.16 0.76 3.02
CA LEU A 40 7.51 0.55 1.73
C LEU A 40 8.49 0.74 0.56
N ILE A 41 9.30 1.80 0.61
CA ILE A 41 10.29 2.11 -0.44
C ILE A 41 11.35 1.01 -0.53
N ASN A 42 11.89 0.56 0.60
CA ASN A 42 12.88 -0.52 0.61
C ASN A 42 12.34 -1.82 -0.01
N TYR A 43 11.07 -2.13 0.25
CA TYR A 43 10.41 -3.27 -0.36
C TYR A 43 10.25 -3.10 -1.87
N LEU A 44 9.79 -1.94 -2.32
CA LEU A 44 9.62 -1.66 -3.75
C LEU A 44 10.96 -1.71 -4.51
N HIS A 45 12.06 -1.17 -3.94
CA HIS A 45 13.40 -1.31 -4.52
C HIS A 45 13.83 -2.78 -4.63
N SER A 46 13.60 -3.55 -3.57
CA SER A 46 13.94 -4.98 -3.57
C SER A 46 13.17 -5.77 -4.62
N GLN A 47 11.95 -5.33 -4.96
CA GLN A 47 11.13 -5.95 -6.00
C GLN A 47 11.50 -5.48 -7.40
N GLU A 48 11.86 -4.21 -7.56
CA GLU A 48 12.39 -3.68 -8.83
C GLU A 48 13.65 -4.44 -9.28
N ASP A 49 14.57 -4.72 -8.35
CA ASP A 49 15.78 -5.50 -8.64
C ASP A 49 15.48 -6.96 -9.07
N ARG A 50 14.33 -7.51 -8.64
CA ARG A 50 13.92 -8.89 -8.93
C ARG A 50 13.11 -9.02 -10.21
N THR A 51 12.49 -7.93 -10.64
CA THR A 51 11.52 -7.92 -11.72
C THR A 51 12.00 -7.02 -12.85
N SER A 52 12.32 -7.61 -14.00
CA SER A 52 12.73 -6.82 -15.19
C SER A 52 11.56 -6.21 -15.97
N ASN A 53 10.32 -6.60 -15.68
CA ASN A 53 9.13 -6.13 -16.39
C ASN A 53 8.20 -5.35 -15.45
N VAL A 54 7.92 -4.10 -15.80
CA VAL A 54 7.05 -3.21 -15.03
C VAL A 54 5.64 -3.78 -14.81
N MET A 55 5.17 -4.63 -15.73
CA MET A 55 3.86 -5.31 -15.64
C MET A 55 3.81 -6.34 -14.49
N ASP A 56 4.96 -6.87 -14.07
CA ASP A 56 5.10 -7.78 -12.93
C ASP A 56 5.43 -7.02 -11.63
N GLY A 57 5.24 -5.69 -11.64
CA GLY A 57 5.47 -4.82 -10.49
C GLY A 57 4.47 -5.04 -9.34
N VAL A 58 4.70 -4.32 -8.24
CA VAL A 58 3.89 -4.46 -7.03
C VAL A 58 2.59 -3.68 -7.18
N ARG A 59 1.45 -4.35 -7.01
CA ARG A 59 0.13 -3.69 -6.91
C ARG A 59 -0.05 -2.97 -5.59
N MET A 60 -0.82 -1.88 -5.59
CA MET A 60 -1.09 -1.09 -4.39
C MET A 60 -1.70 -1.93 -3.27
N SER A 61 -2.70 -2.77 -3.58
CA SER A 61 -3.32 -3.72 -2.63
C SER A 61 -2.30 -4.68 -2.02
N SER A 62 -1.39 -5.20 -2.85
CA SER A 62 -0.35 -6.13 -2.45
C SER A 62 0.70 -5.45 -1.56
N LEU A 63 1.00 -4.19 -1.82
CA LEU A 63 1.91 -3.40 -0.98
C LEU A 63 1.34 -3.17 0.43
N VAL A 64 0.04 -2.87 0.52
CA VAL A 64 -0.67 -2.77 1.81
C VAL A 64 -0.63 -4.10 2.54
N GLY A 65 -0.99 -5.19 1.86
CA GLY A 65 -0.96 -6.55 2.42
C GLY A 65 0.41 -6.93 2.98
N TRP A 66 1.47 -6.71 2.20
CA TRP A 66 2.84 -6.98 2.64
C TRP A 66 3.23 -6.21 3.91
N TYR A 67 2.83 -4.94 4.01
CA TYR A 67 3.12 -4.17 5.21
C TYR A 67 2.37 -4.72 6.43
N LEU A 68 1.11 -5.14 6.26
CA LEU A 68 0.33 -5.75 7.34
C LEU A 68 0.94 -7.08 7.79
N GLU A 69 1.37 -7.93 6.87
CA GLU A 69 2.11 -9.18 7.18
C GLU A 69 3.38 -8.88 7.98
N LYS A 70 4.10 -7.82 7.63
CA LYS A 70 5.34 -7.43 8.32
C LYS A 70 5.09 -7.02 9.78
N ILE A 71 3.96 -6.40 10.08
CA ILE A 71 3.59 -5.95 11.43
C ILE A 71 2.55 -6.85 12.09
N GLU A 72 2.27 -8.03 11.52
CA GLU A 72 1.20 -8.93 11.97
C GLU A 72 1.39 -9.32 13.44
N GLU A 73 2.64 -9.54 13.86
CA GLU A 73 2.99 -9.86 15.26
C GLU A 73 2.67 -8.71 16.24
N ASP A 74 2.61 -7.46 15.75
CA ASP A 74 2.25 -6.28 16.56
C ASP A 74 0.72 -6.01 16.55
N ILE A 75 -0.05 -6.74 15.73
CA ILE A 75 -1.50 -6.58 15.60
C ILE A 75 -2.19 -7.59 16.53
N GLU A 76 -2.68 -7.10 17.66
CA GLU A 76 -3.35 -7.92 18.67
C GLU A 76 -4.89 -7.94 18.49
N SER A 77 -5.43 -7.11 17.59
CA SER A 77 -6.88 -6.97 17.43
C SER A 77 -7.30 -6.57 16.02
N GLU A 78 -8.53 -6.96 15.66
CA GLU A 78 -9.17 -6.58 14.40
C GLU A 78 -9.35 -5.06 14.26
N SER A 79 -9.51 -4.35 15.38
CA SER A 79 -9.56 -2.88 15.37
C SER A 79 -8.23 -2.27 14.96
N GLN A 80 -7.11 -2.78 15.48
CA GLN A 80 -5.77 -2.34 15.09
C GLN A 80 -5.48 -2.71 13.63
N LEU A 81 -5.90 -3.90 13.18
CA LEU A 81 -5.76 -4.31 11.79
C LEU A 81 -6.43 -3.29 10.86
N ARG A 82 -7.70 -2.96 11.10
CA ARG A 82 -8.43 -1.94 10.32
C ARG A 82 -7.76 -0.57 10.35
N GLU A 83 -7.32 -0.13 11.52
CA GLU A 83 -6.64 1.16 11.68
C GLU A 83 -5.32 1.20 10.89
N LYS A 84 -4.50 0.15 10.98
CA LYS A 84 -3.22 0.05 10.27
C LYS A 84 -3.43 -0.04 8.76
N THR A 85 -4.41 -0.83 8.29
CA THR A 85 -4.79 -0.87 6.87
C THR A 85 -5.15 0.52 6.36
N PHE A 86 -5.97 1.27 7.09
CA PHE A 86 -6.35 2.63 6.73
C PHE A 86 -5.16 3.58 6.71
N VAL A 87 -4.32 3.54 7.75
CA VAL A 87 -3.13 4.39 7.85
C VAL A 87 -2.18 4.13 6.69
N VAL A 88 -1.85 2.87 6.40
CA VAL A 88 -0.91 2.51 5.34
C VAL A 88 -1.47 2.92 3.97
N GLY A 89 -2.76 2.68 3.73
CA GLY A 89 -3.43 3.14 2.50
C GLY A 89 -3.34 4.66 2.33
N LYS A 90 -3.57 5.43 3.41
CA LYS A 90 -3.42 6.90 3.39
C LYS A 90 -1.97 7.37 3.24
N VAL A 91 -1.00 6.63 3.77
CA VAL A 91 0.42 6.93 3.58
C VAL A 91 0.79 6.75 2.12
N ILE A 92 0.40 5.64 1.49
CA ILE A 92 0.66 5.39 0.06
C ILE A 92 -0.02 6.46 -0.80
N ASP A 93 -1.28 6.80 -0.50
CA ASP A 93 -1.99 7.89 -1.18
C ASP A 93 -1.24 9.24 -1.06
N SER A 94 -0.70 9.56 0.12
CA SER A 94 0.17 10.74 0.31
C SER A 94 1.45 10.65 -0.52
N MET A 95 2.11 9.48 -0.53
CA MET A 95 3.34 9.26 -1.29
C MET A 95 3.13 9.48 -2.79
N ILE A 96 1.96 9.15 -3.32
CA ILE A 96 1.57 9.39 -4.71
C ILE A 96 1.22 10.86 -4.93
N ASN A 97 0.24 11.38 -4.18
CA ASN A 97 -0.42 12.64 -4.51
C ASN A 97 0.28 13.88 -3.94
N LYS A 98 0.92 13.77 -2.77
CA LYS A 98 1.58 14.89 -2.09
C LYS A 98 3.07 14.86 -2.30
N ASP A 99 3.69 13.75 -1.91
CA ASP A 99 5.15 13.63 -1.82
C ASP A 99 5.77 13.28 -3.19
N ARG A 100 4.95 12.80 -4.14
CA ARG A 100 5.34 12.41 -5.50
C ARG A 100 6.53 11.44 -5.54
N VAL A 101 6.58 10.58 -4.52
CA VAL A 101 7.59 9.54 -4.33
C VAL A 101 7.21 8.28 -5.10
N LEU A 102 5.91 8.02 -5.26
CA LEU A 102 5.39 6.89 -6.03
C LEU A 102 4.65 7.36 -7.27
N VAL A 103 4.70 6.55 -8.32
CA VAL A 103 3.93 6.72 -9.55
C VAL A 103 2.99 5.53 -9.71
N PRO A 104 1.66 5.74 -9.75
CA PRO A 104 0.71 4.70 -10.11
C PRO A 104 0.75 4.49 -11.63
N LEU A 105 0.90 3.24 -12.03
CA LEU A 105 0.87 2.81 -13.42
C LEU A 105 -0.41 2.01 -13.65
N HIS A 106 -1.19 2.47 -14.62
CA HIS A 106 -2.39 1.79 -15.09
C HIS A 106 -2.06 1.09 -16.41
N ILE A 107 -2.32 -0.21 -16.48
CA ILE A 107 -2.10 -0.98 -17.70
C ILE A 107 -3.27 -0.72 -18.66
N ALA A 108 -2.98 -0.04 -19.77
CA ALA A 108 -3.98 0.26 -20.78
C ALA A 108 -4.50 -1.05 -21.42
N GLY A 109 -5.80 -1.32 -21.26
CA GLY A 109 -6.46 -2.49 -21.87
C GLY A 109 -6.86 -3.58 -20.87
N GLU A 110 -6.41 -3.52 -19.62
CA GLU A 110 -7.05 -4.25 -18.52
C GLU A 110 -8.26 -3.45 -18.02
N GLY A 111 -9.33 -4.14 -17.61
CA GLY A 111 -10.61 -3.53 -17.23
C GLY A 111 -10.53 -2.59 -16.02
N ASP A 112 -11.69 -2.11 -15.53
CA ASP A 112 -11.78 -1.15 -14.41
C ASP A 112 -11.01 -1.58 -13.15
N GLU A 113 -10.81 -2.88 -12.90
CA GLU A 113 -10.02 -3.39 -11.76
C GLU A 113 -8.58 -2.85 -11.72
N ASN A 114 -7.97 -2.54 -12.87
CA ASN A 114 -6.62 -1.95 -12.93
C ASN A 114 -6.61 -0.44 -12.62
N LYS A 115 -7.77 0.22 -12.65
CA LYS A 115 -7.89 1.62 -12.22
C LYS A 115 -7.89 1.72 -10.71
N ASP A 116 -8.60 0.80 -10.04
CA ASP A 116 -8.76 0.79 -8.59
C ASP A 116 -7.55 0.17 -7.86
N ASP A 117 -6.80 -0.74 -8.51
CA ASP A 117 -5.59 -1.34 -7.97
C ASP A 117 -4.38 -1.23 -8.93
N PRO A 118 -3.78 -0.02 -9.06
CA PRO A 118 -2.66 0.22 -9.95
C PRO A 118 -1.37 -0.44 -9.46
N ILE A 119 -0.44 -0.63 -10.40
CA ILE A 119 0.94 -0.99 -10.07
C ILE A 119 1.65 0.27 -9.56
N VAL A 120 2.31 0.20 -8.42
CA VAL A 120 3.05 1.31 -7.85
C VAL A 120 4.55 1.13 -8.06
N VAL A 121 5.19 2.15 -8.63
CA VAL A 121 6.64 2.19 -8.83
C VAL A 121 7.24 3.41 -8.15
N ILE A 122 8.51 3.32 -7.78
CA ILE A 122 9.24 4.44 -7.18
C ILE A 122 9.54 5.47 -8.27
N HIS A 123 9.37 6.76 -7.93
CA HIS A 123 9.68 7.85 -8.84
C HIS A 123 11.20 7.99 -9.02
N PRO A 124 11.74 8.11 -10.26
CA PRO A 124 13.19 8.17 -10.54
C PRO A 124 13.96 9.30 -9.83
N ASN A 125 13.26 10.35 -9.42
CA ASN A 125 13.83 11.50 -8.70
C ASN A 125 13.73 11.40 -7.17
N TYR A 126 13.26 10.28 -6.62
CA TYR A 126 13.31 10.09 -5.17
C TYR A 126 14.75 9.73 -4.77
N ILE A 127 15.49 10.73 -4.33
CA ILE A 127 16.86 10.61 -3.79
C ILE A 127 16.74 10.76 -2.28
N GLN A 128 17.02 9.68 -1.55
CA GLN A 128 17.07 9.66 -0.07
C GLN A 128 18.39 10.21 0.45
#